data_AF-A0A820LR63-F1
#
_entry.id   AF-A0A820LR63-F1
#
_cell.length_a   1.000
_cell.length_b   1.000
_cell.length_c   1.000
_cell.angle_alpha   90.00
_cell.angle_beta   90.00
_cell.angle_gamma   90.00
#
_symmetry.space_group_name_H-M   'P 1'
#
loop_
_entity.id
_entity.type
_entity.pdbx_description
1 polymer ?
#
loop_
_entity_poly.entity_id
_entity_poly.type
_entity_poly.pdbx_seq_one_letter_code
_entity_poly.pdbx_strand_id
1 'polypeptide(L)'
;MLKGAMKVSILSMRHSLRIDHEYTLVLLCANKPTITLLNDICQELANALNKQVTSANQSHSMEELSSIQSIYQVHTNVVDACLNVQSNRLPEHTIRIMLTSPVFCSEKFSNRDQTTDLRLAELNSDDPTDMLDKNICLQAATEISHSNWFTRFILHHNNTLVVLGRLLNSMLTLFRAVFTYMSNGILLSNEITSNLLDPCEKDPVNVASYLTNKQRSDVTTYAQNIVRLIACEQFHKMFSSDQ
;
A
#
# COMPACT_ATOMS: atom_id res chain seq x y z
N MET A 1 -19.53 -10.37 -8.85
CA MET A 1 -19.64 -9.03 -9.50
C MET A 1 -18.88 -7.99 -8.69
N LEU A 2 -18.15 -7.09 -9.35
CA LEU A 2 -17.33 -6.05 -8.72
C LEU A 2 -18.21 -5.03 -7.98
N LYS A 3 -17.78 -4.61 -6.79
CA LYS A 3 -18.49 -3.67 -5.91
C LYS A 3 -17.90 -2.27 -5.96
N GLY A 4 -16.61 -2.13 -6.25
CA GLY A 4 -15.95 -0.83 -6.36
C GLY A 4 -14.45 -0.95 -6.56
N ALA A 5 -13.81 0.20 -6.77
CA ALA A 5 -12.37 0.35 -6.89
C ALA A 5 -11.87 1.39 -5.87
N MET A 6 -10.77 1.09 -5.19
CA MET A 6 -10.19 1.93 -4.15
C MET A 6 -8.74 2.26 -4.49
N LYS A 7 -8.39 3.55 -4.43
CA LYS A 7 -7.00 4.00 -4.49
C LYS A 7 -6.35 3.67 -3.15
N VAL A 8 -5.16 3.06 -3.18
CA VAL A 8 -4.40 2.70 -1.97
C VAL A 8 -2.97 3.21 -2.03
N SER A 9 -2.25 3.11 -0.90
CA SER A 9 -0.83 3.43 -0.78
C SER A 9 -0.55 4.87 -1.29
N ILE A 10 0.47 5.07 -2.13
CA ILE A 10 0.85 6.39 -2.66
C ILE A 10 -0.24 7.09 -3.49
N LEU A 11 -1.19 6.36 -4.09
CA LEU A 11 -2.31 6.99 -4.80
C LEU A 11 -3.35 7.60 -3.86
N SER A 12 -3.46 7.06 -2.64
CA SER A 12 -4.38 7.53 -1.60
C SER A 12 -3.76 8.62 -0.73
N MET A 13 -2.46 8.47 -0.45
CA MET A 13 -1.66 9.44 0.27
C MET A 13 -1.33 10.56 -0.71
N ARG A 14 -1.88 11.78 -0.54
CA ARG A 14 -1.65 12.94 -1.45
C ARG A 14 -0.19 13.48 -1.46
N HIS A 15 0.79 12.58 -1.38
CA HIS A 15 2.22 12.82 -1.28
C HIS A 15 2.98 12.12 -2.42
N SER A 16 2.34 11.86 -3.57
CA SER A 16 3.02 11.31 -4.75
C SER A 16 4.28 12.13 -5.02
N LEU A 17 5.44 11.53 -4.76
CA LEU A 17 6.70 12.16 -5.09
C LEU A 17 6.82 12.12 -6.61
N ARG A 18 7.48 13.12 -7.20
CA ARG A 18 7.63 13.22 -8.66
C ARG A 18 8.40 12.05 -9.30
N ILE A 19 8.92 11.13 -8.49
CA ILE A 19 9.75 9.98 -8.87
C ILE A 19 8.95 8.68 -8.81
N ASP A 20 7.73 8.70 -8.25
CA ASP A 20 6.94 7.48 -8.11
C ASP A 20 6.28 7.14 -9.45
N HIS A 21 6.67 5.99 -10.01
CA HIS A 21 6.16 5.47 -11.27
C HIS A 21 5.35 4.18 -11.10
N GLU A 22 5.17 3.72 -9.86
CA GLU A 22 4.38 2.54 -9.52
C GLU A 22 3.20 2.95 -8.62
N TYR A 23 2.02 2.47 -8.98
CA TYR A 23 0.77 2.84 -8.32
C TYR A 23 -0.05 1.59 -8.01
N THR A 24 -0.77 1.59 -6.89
CA THR A 24 -1.61 0.44 -6.50
C THR A 24 -3.09 0.83 -6.37
N LEU A 25 -3.95 0.02 -6.98
CA LEU A 25 -5.41 0.08 -6.91
C LEU A 25 -5.93 -1.24 -6.37
N VAL A 26 -6.96 -1.22 -5.53
CA VAL A 26 -7.63 -2.44 -5.05
C VAL A 26 -9.07 -2.49 -5.56
N LEU A 27 -9.45 -3.60 -6.20
CA LEU A 27 -10.81 -3.89 -6.62
C LEU A 27 -11.53 -4.71 -5.57
N LEU A 28 -12.70 -4.23 -5.14
CA LEU A 28 -13.55 -4.91 -4.17
C LEU A 28 -14.52 -5.83 -4.90
N CYS A 29 -14.43 -7.13 -4.65
CA CYS A 29 -15.29 -8.16 -5.20
C CYS A 29 -16.39 -8.55 -4.19
N ALA A 30 -17.62 -8.74 -4.66
CA ALA A 30 -18.72 -9.20 -3.81
C ALA A 30 -18.47 -10.61 -3.23
N ASN A 31 -17.90 -11.49 -4.06
CA ASN A 31 -17.60 -12.88 -3.74
C ASN A 31 -16.08 -13.07 -3.72
N LYS A 32 -15.63 -14.25 -3.26
CA LYS A 32 -14.22 -14.67 -3.31
C LYS A 32 -13.71 -14.51 -4.76
N PRO A 33 -12.61 -13.77 -4.97
CA PRO A 33 -12.07 -13.51 -6.30
C PRO A 33 -11.43 -14.77 -6.86
N THR A 34 -11.67 -15.00 -8.15
CA THR A 34 -11.24 -16.20 -8.88
C THR A 34 -10.29 -15.84 -10.02
N ILE A 35 -9.55 -16.83 -10.51
CA ILE A 35 -8.64 -16.69 -11.65
C ILE A 35 -9.43 -16.35 -12.92
N THR A 36 -10.61 -16.94 -13.09
CA THR A 36 -11.54 -16.60 -14.19
C THR A 36 -11.89 -15.12 -14.18
N LEU A 37 -12.32 -14.59 -13.03
CA LEU A 37 -12.64 -13.17 -12.87
C LEU A 37 -11.42 -12.26 -13.18
N LEU A 38 -10.21 -12.68 -12.79
CA LEU A 38 -8.98 -11.92 -13.08
C LEU A 38 -8.73 -11.80 -14.59
N ASN A 39 -8.90 -12.90 -15.32
CA ASN A 39 -8.71 -12.93 -16.78
C ASN A 39 -9.82 -12.15 -17.51
N ASP A 40 -11.06 -12.26 -17.04
CA ASP A 40 -12.19 -11.51 -17.60
C ASP A 40 -11.95 -10.00 -17.48
N ILE A 41 -11.55 -9.53 -16.28
CA ILE A 41 -11.21 -8.13 -16.05
C ILE A 41 -10.04 -7.69 -16.92
N CYS A 42 -9.03 -8.54 -17.11
CA CYS A 42 -7.90 -8.24 -17.98
C CYS A 42 -8.35 -7.99 -19.42
N GLN A 43 -9.21 -8.85 -19.96
CA GLN A 43 -9.71 -8.69 -21.32
C GLN A 43 -10.60 -7.46 -21.47
N GLU A 44 -11.51 -7.22 -20.51
CA GLU A 44 -12.36 -6.03 -20.52
C GLU A 44 -11.55 -4.73 -20.43
N LEU A 45 -10.54 -4.68 -19.56
CA LEU A 45 -9.66 -3.52 -19.42
C LEU A 45 -8.84 -3.27 -20.69
N ALA A 46 -8.24 -4.31 -21.27
CA ALA A 46 -7.50 -4.19 -22.53
C ALA A 46 -8.41 -3.65 -23.65
N ASN A 47 -9.63 -4.17 -23.76
CA ASN A 47 -10.62 -3.70 -24.72
C ASN A 47 -11.05 -2.25 -24.48
N ALA A 48 -11.28 -1.86 -23.22
CA ALA A 48 -11.67 -0.50 -22.86
C ALA A 48 -10.55 0.52 -23.15
N LEU A 49 -9.31 0.18 -22.83
CA LEU A 49 -8.14 1.03 -23.10
C LEU A 49 -7.93 1.19 -24.62
N ASN A 50 -8.02 0.11 -25.39
CA ASN A 50 -7.90 0.16 -26.85
C ASN A 50 -8.98 1.04 -27.50
N LYS A 51 -10.23 0.98 -26.99
CA LYS A 51 -11.30 1.88 -27.42
C LYS A 51 -10.98 3.35 -27.12
N GLN A 52 -10.50 3.65 -25.91
CA GLN A 52 -10.13 5.02 -25.54
C GLN A 52 -8.99 5.59 -26.40
N VAL A 53 -7.98 4.77 -26.70
CA VAL A 53 -6.87 5.15 -27.60
C VAL A 53 -7.39 5.43 -29.01
N THR A 54 -8.35 4.63 -29.50
CA THR A 54 -8.94 4.81 -30.84
C THR A 54 -9.83 6.07 -30.92
N SER A 55 -10.61 6.36 -29.87
CA SER A 55 -11.45 7.56 -29.81
C SER A 55 -10.65 8.86 -29.70
N ALA A 56 -9.46 8.84 -29.08
CA ALA A 56 -8.58 10.02 -29.00
C ALA A 56 -7.97 10.41 -30.36
N ASN A 57 -7.90 9.48 -31.31
CA ASN A 57 -7.27 9.67 -32.62
C ASN A 57 -8.20 10.27 -33.69
N GLN A 58 -9.48 10.50 -33.38
CA GLN A 58 -10.44 11.07 -34.35
C GLN A 58 -10.51 12.61 -34.33
N SER A 59 -9.73 13.28 -33.48
CA SER A 59 -9.85 14.72 -33.21
C SER A 59 -8.73 15.59 -33.78
N HIS A 60 -7.63 15.04 -34.33
CA HIS A 60 -6.50 15.84 -34.81
C HIS A 60 -5.97 15.36 -36.16
N SER A 61 -5.71 16.34 -37.04
CA SER A 61 -5.16 16.24 -38.38
C SER A 61 -3.84 15.48 -38.44
N MET A 62 -3.75 14.56 -39.43
CA MET A 62 -2.53 14.03 -40.07
C MET A 62 -1.40 15.07 -39.97
N GLU A 63 -0.38 14.93 -39.12
CA GLU A 63 0.96 14.50 -39.55
C GLU A 63 1.96 14.33 -38.36
N GLU A 64 1.52 14.43 -37.09
CA GLU A 64 2.38 14.21 -35.90
C GLU A 64 2.07 12.89 -35.13
N LEU A 65 1.60 11.87 -35.85
CA LEU A 65 0.85 10.74 -35.28
C LEU A 65 1.68 9.54 -34.78
N SER A 66 3.01 9.58 -34.84
CA SER A 66 3.87 8.48 -34.37
C SER A 66 4.34 8.60 -32.90
N SER A 67 4.24 9.79 -32.30
CA SER A 67 4.77 10.07 -30.94
C SER A 67 3.71 10.07 -29.82
N ILE A 68 2.43 9.93 -30.16
CA ILE A 68 1.30 10.03 -29.20
C ILE A 68 0.43 8.75 -29.17
N GLN A 69 0.92 7.61 -29.66
CA GLN A 69 0.21 6.35 -29.42
C GLN A 69 0.64 5.77 -28.06
N SER A 70 -0.09 6.16 -27.01
CA SER A 70 0.08 5.54 -25.69
C SER A 70 -0.50 4.14 -25.78
N ILE A 71 0.36 3.13 -25.97
CA ILE A 71 -0.04 1.73 -25.96
C ILE A 71 0.07 1.28 -24.52
N TYR A 72 -1.08 0.96 -23.92
CA TYR A 72 -1.13 0.35 -22.60
C TYR A 72 -0.97 -1.15 -22.76
N GLN A 73 -0.05 -1.74 -22.00
CA GLN A 73 0.10 -3.19 -21.91
C GLN A 73 -0.54 -3.67 -20.62
N VAL A 74 -1.45 -4.66 -20.72
CA VAL A 74 -2.14 -5.25 -19.58
C VAL A 74 -1.68 -6.70 -19.43
N HIS A 75 -1.13 -7.03 -18.26
CA HIS A 75 -0.65 -8.38 -17.93
C HIS A 75 -1.32 -8.89 -16.65
N THR A 76 -1.77 -10.14 -16.64
CA THR A 76 -2.25 -10.80 -15.41
C THR A 76 -1.12 -11.54 -14.71
N ASN A 77 -1.13 -11.50 -13.38
CA ASN A 77 -0.28 -12.32 -12.55
C ASN A 77 -1.16 -13.07 -11.53
N VAL A 78 -1.27 -14.38 -11.73
CA VAL A 78 -2.12 -15.26 -10.91
C VAL A 78 -1.52 -15.47 -9.52
N VAL A 79 -0.19 -15.52 -9.40
CA VAL A 79 0.51 -15.77 -8.13
C VAL A 79 0.29 -14.60 -7.17
N ASP A 80 0.41 -13.38 -7.70
CA ASP A 80 0.24 -12.15 -6.93
C ASP A 80 -1.22 -11.65 -6.89
N ALA A 81 -2.17 -12.45 -7.40
CA ALA A 81 -3.59 -12.12 -7.48
C ALA A 81 -3.86 -10.70 -8.02
N CYS A 82 -3.10 -10.30 -9.06
CA CYS A 82 -3.11 -8.92 -9.54
C CYS A 82 -3.05 -8.79 -11.07
N LEU A 83 -3.42 -7.60 -11.55
CA LEU A 83 -3.27 -7.17 -12.95
C LEU A 83 -2.32 -5.97 -12.99
N ASN A 84 -1.40 -5.94 -13.94
CA ASN A 84 -0.48 -4.83 -14.13
C ASN A 84 -0.81 -4.11 -15.45
N VAL A 85 -1.02 -2.81 -15.37
CA VAL A 85 -1.22 -1.92 -16.53
C VAL A 85 -0.01 -1.03 -16.65
N GLN A 86 0.78 -1.21 -17.70
CA GLN A 86 1.98 -0.43 -17.96
C GLN A 86 1.76 0.51 -19.15
N SER A 87 2.18 1.77 -18.99
CA SER A 87 2.24 2.75 -20.06
C SER A 87 3.60 2.70 -20.74
N ASN A 88 3.61 2.68 -22.07
CA ASN A 88 4.83 2.79 -22.88
C ASN A 88 5.36 4.23 -23.03
N ARG A 89 4.66 5.23 -22.47
CA ARG A 89 5.13 6.62 -22.49
C ARG A 89 6.17 6.83 -21.40
N LEU A 90 7.23 7.56 -21.72
CA LEU A 90 8.23 7.96 -20.74
C LEU A 90 7.76 9.18 -19.93
N PRO A 91 7.91 9.17 -18.59
CA PRO A 91 8.41 8.05 -17.78
C PRO A 91 7.37 6.92 -17.70
N GLU A 92 7.84 5.67 -17.76
CA GLU A 92 6.96 4.50 -17.75
C GLU A 92 6.20 4.40 -16.44
N HIS A 93 4.87 4.44 -16.50
CA HIS A 93 4.02 4.30 -15.33
C HIS A 93 3.40 2.91 -15.29
N THR A 94 3.43 2.29 -14.11
CA THR A 94 2.83 0.97 -13.86
C THR A 94 1.74 1.09 -12.79
N ILE A 95 0.55 0.60 -13.10
CA ILE A 95 -0.56 0.49 -12.16
C ILE A 95 -0.77 -1.00 -11.86
N ARG A 96 -0.52 -1.38 -10.61
CA ARG A 96 -0.86 -2.69 -10.05
C ARG A 96 -2.29 -2.66 -9.52
N ILE A 97 -3.11 -3.59 -9.97
CA ILE A 97 -4.51 -3.74 -9.58
C ILE A 97 -4.66 -5.05 -8.81
N MET A 98 -4.96 -5.00 -7.52
CA MET A 98 -5.16 -6.19 -6.67
C MET A 98 -6.64 -6.46 -6.46
N LEU A 99 -7.03 -7.73 -6.29
CA LEU A 99 -8.41 -8.10 -5.98
C LEU A 99 -8.54 -8.51 -4.52
N THR A 100 -9.62 -8.08 -3.88
CA THR A 100 -9.99 -8.56 -2.55
C THR A 100 -11.50 -8.66 -2.39
N SER A 101 -11.96 -9.39 -1.37
CA SER A 101 -13.36 -9.50 -1.02
C SER A 101 -13.52 -9.40 0.50
N PRO A 102 -14.55 -8.70 1.00
CA PRO A 102 -14.83 -8.63 2.44
C PRO A 102 -15.18 -10.00 3.04
N VAL A 103 -15.56 -10.98 2.21
CA VAL A 103 -15.87 -12.36 2.63
C VAL A 103 -14.65 -13.02 3.28
N PHE A 104 -13.43 -12.76 2.81
CA PHE A 104 -12.20 -13.31 3.39
C PHE A 104 -11.94 -12.83 4.83
N CYS A 105 -12.37 -11.62 5.18
CA CYS A 105 -12.21 -11.08 6.53
C CYS A 105 -13.22 -11.67 7.51
N SER A 106 -14.40 -12.08 7.04
CA SER A 106 -15.45 -12.67 7.88
C SER A 106 -15.05 -14.03 8.46
N GLU A 107 -14.17 -14.78 7.78
CA GLU A 107 -13.72 -16.10 8.23
C GLU A 107 -12.78 -16.04 9.45
N LYS A 108 -12.08 -14.90 9.67
CA LYS A 108 -11.22 -14.71 10.87
C LYS A 108 -12.02 -14.80 12.19
N PHE A 109 -13.34 -14.65 12.15
CA PHE A 109 -14.20 -14.68 13.34
C PHE A 109 -14.72 -16.07 13.72
N SER A 110 -14.56 -17.09 12.87
CA SER A 110 -15.27 -18.36 13.07
C SER A 110 -14.48 -19.46 13.80
N ASN A 111 -13.16 -19.33 14.05
CA ASN A 111 -12.43 -20.37 14.79
C ASN A 111 -11.20 -19.82 15.54
N ARG A 112 -11.30 -19.78 16.88
CA ARG A 112 -10.17 -19.79 17.81
C ARG A 112 -10.28 -20.92 18.85
N ASP A 113 -10.95 -22.01 18.52
CA ASP A 113 -10.93 -23.25 19.32
C ASP A 113 -10.17 -24.34 18.56
N GLN A 114 -9.06 -24.80 19.14
CA GLN A 114 -8.07 -25.72 18.57
C GLN A 114 -8.56 -27.18 18.39
N THR A 115 -9.88 -27.42 18.40
CA THR A 115 -10.48 -28.76 18.33
C THR A 115 -11.18 -29.06 16.99
N THR A 116 -11.21 -28.12 16.05
CA THR A 116 -11.99 -28.23 14.80
C THR A 116 -11.17 -28.41 13.52
N ASP A 117 -9.89 -28.75 13.59
CA ASP A 117 -9.05 -28.99 12.40
C ASP A 117 -9.52 -30.19 11.54
N LEU A 118 -10.29 -31.12 12.11
CA LEU A 118 -10.89 -32.23 11.36
C LEU A 118 -12.30 -31.93 10.81
N ARG A 119 -12.97 -30.87 11.27
CA ARG A 119 -14.34 -30.50 10.83
C ARG A 119 -14.38 -29.36 9.80
N LEU A 120 -13.29 -28.61 9.66
CA LEU A 120 -13.20 -27.50 8.70
C LEU A 120 -13.08 -27.96 7.24
N ALA A 121 -12.65 -29.19 7.00
CA ALA A 121 -12.61 -29.76 5.65
C ALA A 121 -14.00 -30.10 5.09
N GLU A 122 -15.02 -30.29 5.94
CA GLU A 122 -16.38 -30.67 5.52
C GLU A 122 -17.31 -29.48 5.23
N LEU A 123 -16.89 -28.24 5.53
CA LEU A 123 -17.67 -27.01 5.27
C LEU A 123 -17.17 -26.19 4.07
N ASN A 124 -16.03 -26.56 3.46
CA ASN A 124 -15.44 -25.87 2.31
C ASN A 124 -15.92 -26.44 0.95
N SER A 125 -17.04 -27.16 0.91
CA SER A 125 -17.56 -27.79 -0.31
C SER A 125 -18.12 -26.80 -1.35
N ASP A 126 -18.29 -25.53 -0.98
CA ASP A 126 -18.81 -24.46 -1.85
C ASP A 126 -17.72 -23.50 -2.36
N ASP A 127 -16.45 -23.71 -2.01
CA ASP A 127 -15.37 -22.84 -2.46
C ASP A 127 -15.00 -23.15 -3.92
N PRO A 128 -14.91 -22.11 -4.79
CA PRO A 128 -14.57 -22.31 -6.18
C PRO A 128 -13.14 -22.84 -6.31
N THR A 129 -12.96 -23.87 -7.14
CA THR A 129 -11.66 -24.53 -7.35
C THR A 129 -10.59 -23.61 -7.96
N ASP A 130 -10.99 -22.49 -8.55
CA ASP A 130 -10.13 -21.47 -9.18
C ASP A 130 -9.96 -20.21 -8.31
N MET A 131 -10.13 -20.33 -6.99
CA MET A 131 -9.94 -19.23 -6.05
C MET A 131 -8.48 -18.73 -6.01
N LEU A 132 -8.32 -17.41 -5.96
CA LEU A 132 -7.02 -16.77 -5.75
C LEU A 132 -6.51 -16.95 -4.31
N ASP A 133 -5.20 -16.82 -4.10
CA ASP A 133 -4.59 -17.00 -2.78
C ASP A 133 -5.21 -16.04 -1.75
N LYS A 134 -5.82 -16.64 -0.72
CA LYS A 134 -6.49 -15.93 0.36
C LYS A 134 -5.56 -14.94 1.07
N ASN A 135 -4.31 -15.30 1.31
CA ASN A 135 -3.37 -14.44 2.02
C ASN A 135 -3.03 -13.18 1.22
N ILE A 136 -2.85 -13.32 -0.10
CA ILE A 136 -2.57 -12.20 -0.99
C ILE A 136 -3.78 -11.28 -1.11
N CYS A 137 -4.98 -11.84 -1.21
CA CYS A 137 -6.21 -11.06 -1.19
C CYS A 137 -6.45 -10.35 0.16
N LEU A 138 -6.06 -10.97 1.28
CA LEU A 138 -6.09 -10.33 2.60
C LEU A 138 -5.08 -9.19 2.71
N GLN A 139 -3.88 -9.33 2.13
CA GLN A 139 -2.90 -8.25 2.06
C GLN A 139 -3.47 -7.04 1.31
N ALA A 140 -4.19 -7.25 0.20
CA ALA A 140 -4.88 -6.16 -0.49
C ALA A 140 -5.98 -5.50 0.37
N ALA A 141 -6.66 -6.24 1.24
CA ALA A 141 -7.60 -5.67 2.21
C ALA A 141 -6.89 -4.84 3.30
N THR A 142 -5.73 -5.31 3.78
CA THR A 142 -4.89 -4.55 4.71
C THR A 142 -4.44 -3.22 4.11
N GLU A 143 -4.05 -3.19 2.83
CA GLU A 143 -3.71 -1.94 2.11
C GLU A 143 -4.88 -0.95 2.06
N ILE A 144 -6.12 -1.43 1.89
CA ILE A 144 -7.32 -0.58 1.99
C ILE A 144 -7.42 0.02 3.40
N SER A 145 -7.26 -0.79 4.44
CA SER A 145 -7.31 -0.34 5.84
C SER A 145 -6.24 0.71 6.13
N HIS A 146 -4.99 0.48 5.73
CA HIS A 146 -3.89 1.44 5.85
C HIS A 146 -4.22 2.77 5.18
N SER A 147 -4.75 2.72 3.96
CA SER A 147 -5.10 3.91 3.16
C SER A 147 -6.25 4.70 3.78
N ASN A 148 -7.28 4.00 4.26
CA ASN A 148 -8.41 4.61 4.95
C ASN A 148 -8.00 5.20 6.31
N TRP A 149 -7.20 4.47 7.09
CA TRP A 149 -6.66 4.95 8.35
C TRP A 149 -5.82 6.20 8.13
N PHE A 150 -4.89 6.20 7.17
CA PHE A 150 -4.05 7.34 6.86
C PHE A 150 -4.89 8.55 6.44
N THR A 151 -5.85 8.35 5.54
CA THR A 151 -6.76 9.40 5.09
C THR A 151 -7.54 9.98 6.27
N ARG A 152 -8.09 9.13 7.15
CA ARG A 152 -8.81 9.58 8.34
C ARG A 152 -7.90 10.26 9.35
N PHE A 153 -6.69 9.76 9.55
CA PHE A 153 -5.70 10.30 10.47
C PHE A 153 -5.31 11.72 10.07
N ILE A 154 -4.95 11.94 8.80
CA ILE A 154 -4.57 13.26 8.28
C ILE A 154 -5.75 14.24 8.27
N LEU A 155 -6.97 13.77 7.98
CA LEU A 155 -8.15 14.63 7.87
C LEU A 155 -8.83 14.93 9.22
N HIS A 156 -8.88 13.97 10.15
CA HIS A 156 -9.74 14.04 11.34
C HIS A 156 -9.00 14.11 12.67
N HIS A 157 -7.71 13.76 12.74
CA HIS A 157 -6.97 13.91 13.99
C HIS A 157 -6.25 15.26 14.05
N ASN A 158 -6.67 16.08 15.02
CA ASN A 158 -5.84 17.13 15.64
C ASN A 158 -4.69 16.49 16.45
N ASN A 159 -3.97 15.52 15.86
CA ASN A 159 -2.83 14.91 16.51
C ASN A 159 -1.68 15.89 16.55
N THR A 160 -0.97 15.93 17.67
CA THR A 160 0.12 16.85 17.95
C THR A 160 1.14 16.93 16.82
N LEU A 161 1.49 15.86 16.11
CA LEU A 161 2.43 15.96 14.97
C LEU A 161 1.85 16.68 13.73
N VAL A 162 0.56 16.49 13.41
CA VAL A 162 -0.10 17.19 12.30
C VAL A 162 -0.43 18.63 12.68
N VAL A 163 -0.81 18.86 13.95
CA VAL A 163 -1.01 20.19 14.53
C VAL A 163 0.34 20.92 14.65
N LEU A 164 1.42 20.26 15.06
CA LEU A 164 2.79 20.79 15.07
C LEU A 164 3.28 21.04 13.64
N GLY A 165 2.94 20.21 12.67
CA GLY A 165 3.25 20.48 11.25
C GLY A 165 2.48 21.67 10.67
N ARG A 166 1.26 21.92 11.17
CA ARG A 166 0.46 23.11 10.83
C ARG A 166 0.85 24.36 11.65
N LEU A 167 1.35 24.22 12.87
CA LEU A 167 1.78 25.33 13.75
C LEU A 167 3.24 25.73 13.56
N LEU A 168 4.11 24.77 13.25
CA LEU A 168 5.56 24.95 13.11
C LEU A 168 5.85 24.85 11.63
N ASN A 169 5.80 25.99 10.97
CA ASN A 169 5.92 26.23 9.52
C ASN A 169 7.27 25.80 8.88
N SER A 170 7.94 24.74 9.35
CA SER A 170 9.21 24.25 8.82
C SER A 170 9.32 22.73 8.88
N MET A 171 9.64 22.13 7.72
CA MET A 171 9.96 20.71 7.56
C MET A 171 10.99 20.21 8.58
N LEU A 172 11.98 21.05 8.91
CA LEU A 172 13.03 20.70 9.86
C LEU A 172 12.48 20.40 11.27
N THR A 173 11.41 21.07 11.68
CA THR A 173 10.82 20.89 13.01
C THR A 173 10.08 19.57 13.13
N LEU A 174 9.31 19.20 12.09
CA LEU A 174 8.69 17.88 11.99
C LEU A 174 9.74 16.77 11.98
N PHE A 175 10.78 16.97 11.17
CA PHE A 175 11.88 16.02 11.05
C PHE A 175 12.57 15.82 12.41
N ARG A 176 12.91 16.91 13.12
CA ARG A 176 13.48 16.86 14.46
C ARG A 176 12.57 16.13 15.45
N ALA A 177 11.26 16.38 15.42
CA ALA A 177 10.31 15.73 16.32
C ALA A 177 10.27 14.22 16.12
N VAL A 178 10.21 13.75 14.87
CA VAL A 178 10.22 12.32 14.52
C VAL A 178 11.51 11.66 15.00
N PHE A 179 12.67 12.24 14.66
CA PHE A 179 13.96 11.68 15.03
C PHE A 179 14.23 11.72 16.54
N THR A 180 13.74 12.75 17.24
CA THR A 180 13.78 12.81 18.71
C THR A 180 12.97 11.67 19.32
N TYR A 181 11.77 11.43 18.82
CA TYR A 181 10.92 10.35 19.28
C TYR A 181 11.56 8.96 19.07
N MET A 182 12.17 8.75 17.90
CA MET A 182 12.91 7.52 17.61
C MET A 182 14.17 7.37 18.49
N SER A 183 14.88 8.46 18.75
CA SER A 183 16.12 8.47 19.54
C SER A 183 15.92 8.05 21.01
N ASN A 184 14.69 8.21 21.53
CA ASN A 184 14.29 7.77 22.87
C ASN A 184 14.14 6.24 22.99
N GLY A 185 14.36 5.49 21.91
CA GLY A 185 14.41 4.04 21.95
C GLY A 185 13.05 3.35 21.92
N ILE A 186 12.03 3.97 21.28
CA ILE A 186 10.71 3.35 21.10
C ILE A 186 10.77 1.97 20.42
N LEU A 187 11.78 1.72 19.59
CA LEU A 187 11.97 0.47 18.88
C LEU A 187 12.79 -0.57 19.68
N LEU A 188 13.36 -0.23 20.84
CA LEU A 188 14.29 -1.12 21.55
C LEU A 188 13.60 -2.25 22.32
N SER A 189 12.32 -2.10 22.69
CA SER A 189 11.56 -3.17 23.34
C SER A 189 10.83 -4.05 22.31
N ASN A 190 10.95 -5.37 22.49
CA ASN A 190 10.16 -6.35 21.74
C ASN A 190 8.83 -6.67 22.42
N GLU A 191 8.62 -6.16 23.64
CA GLU A 191 7.39 -6.36 24.37
C GLU A 191 6.23 -5.61 23.70
N ILE A 192 5.03 -6.17 23.81
CA ILE A 192 3.77 -5.60 23.27
C ILE A 192 3.46 -4.22 23.88
N THR A 193 4.11 -3.88 24.99
CA THR A 193 4.11 -2.55 25.60
C THR A 193 4.85 -1.50 24.78
N SER A 194 5.54 -1.88 23.69
CA SER A 194 6.09 -0.94 22.72
C SER A 194 4.97 -0.11 22.12
N ASN A 195 5.06 1.21 22.23
CA ASN A 195 4.02 2.17 21.85
C ASN A 195 3.71 2.26 20.34
N LEU A 196 4.24 1.36 19.51
CA LEU A 196 4.01 1.32 18.06
C LEU A 196 3.13 0.13 17.66
N LEU A 197 1.87 0.21 18.09
CA LEU A 197 0.83 -0.75 17.72
C LEU A 197 0.24 -0.39 16.35
N ASP A 198 -0.11 -1.41 15.57
CA ASP A 198 -0.79 -1.24 14.30
C ASP A 198 -2.26 -0.81 14.53
N PRO A 199 -2.67 0.39 14.09
CA PRO A 199 -4.04 0.86 14.27
C PRO A 199 -5.04 0.23 13.30
N CYS A 200 -4.58 -0.51 12.30
CA CYS A 200 -5.41 -1.20 11.31
C CYS A 200 -5.69 -2.65 11.69
N GLU A 201 -4.96 -3.20 12.66
CA GLU A 201 -5.21 -4.52 13.22
C GLU A 201 -6.11 -4.44 14.46
N LYS A 202 -6.94 -5.48 14.64
CA LYS A 202 -7.86 -5.55 15.78
C LYS A 202 -7.16 -5.96 17.07
N ASP A 203 -6.25 -6.93 16.96
CA ASP A 203 -5.42 -7.38 18.05
C ASP A 203 -4.18 -6.47 18.16
N PRO A 204 -3.59 -6.27 19.37
CA PRO A 204 -2.43 -5.42 19.53
C PRO A 204 -1.20 -6.05 18.85
N VAL A 205 -0.95 -5.64 17.61
CA VAL A 205 0.19 -6.08 16.80
C VAL A 205 1.26 -5.00 16.83
N ASN A 206 2.48 -5.36 17.23
CA ASN A 206 3.64 -4.46 17.14
C ASN A 206 4.12 -4.38 15.68
N VAL A 207 4.04 -3.17 15.09
CA VAL A 207 4.46 -2.92 13.69
C VAL A 207 5.94 -3.24 13.47
N ALA A 208 6.79 -3.00 14.48
CA ALA A 208 8.23 -3.22 14.39
C ALA A 208 8.66 -4.68 14.71
N SER A 209 7.71 -5.59 14.93
CA SER A 209 7.99 -6.98 15.33
C SER A 209 8.93 -7.74 14.40
N TYR A 210 8.92 -7.41 13.10
CA TYR A 210 9.80 -8.03 12.09
C TYR A 210 11.28 -7.59 12.19
N LEU A 211 11.59 -6.52 12.93
CA LEU A 211 12.95 -6.01 13.07
C LEU A 211 13.73 -6.80 14.12
N THR A 212 14.96 -7.18 13.76
CA THR A 212 15.92 -7.78 14.70
C THR A 212 16.40 -6.77 15.75
N ASN A 213 16.87 -7.25 16.90
CA ASN A 213 17.44 -6.40 17.95
C ASN A 213 18.60 -5.53 17.44
N LYS A 214 19.40 -6.05 16.51
CA LYS A 214 20.47 -5.31 15.85
C LYS A 214 19.90 -4.15 15.02
N GLN A 215 18.96 -4.42 14.12
CA GLN A 215 18.32 -3.37 13.30
C GLN A 215 17.66 -2.29 14.17
N ARG A 216 17.01 -2.68 15.27
CA ARG A 216 16.40 -1.75 16.23
C ARG A 216 17.44 -0.83 16.87
N SER A 217 18.57 -1.39 17.29
CA SER A 217 19.69 -0.64 17.86
C SER A 217 20.32 0.30 16.82
N ASP A 218 20.50 -0.18 15.59
CA ASP A 218 21.10 0.60 14.50
C ASP A 218 20.22 1.80 14.14
N VAL A 219 18.89 1.60 13.99
CA VAL A 219 17.92 2.67 13.74
C VAL A 219 17.90 3.69 14.89
N THR A 220 17.93 3.23 16.14
CA THR A 220 17.95 4.12 17.31
C THR A 220 19.23 4.95 17.36
N THR A 221 20.38 4.32 17.11
CA THR A 221 21.69 4.99 17.07
C THR A 221 21.76 6.01 15.95
N TYR A 222 21.27 5.64 14.76
CA TYR A 222 21.15 6.55 13.63
C TYR A 222 20.28 7.74 13.99
N ALA A 223 19.12 7.52 14.62
CA ALA A 223 18.25 8.61 15.02
C ALA A 223 18.89 9.56 16.03
N GLN A 224 19.62 9.02 17.02
CA GLN A 224 20.40 9.82 17.96
C GLN A 224 21.48 10.66 17.25
N ASN A 225 22.14 10.12 16.23
CA ASN A 225 23.11 10.87 15.42
C ASN A 225 22.43 12.03 14.67
N ILE A 226 21.29 11.79 14.02
CA ILE A 226 20.53 12.83 13.30
C ILE A 226 20.09 13.96 14.24
N VAL A 227 19.60 13.64 15.44
CA VAL A 227 19.22 14.67 16.43
C VAL A 227 20.41 15.54 16.81
N ARG A 228 21.62 14.96 16.97
CA ARG A 228 22.85 15.72 17.23
C ARG A 228 23.24 16.60 16.05
N LEU A 229 23.17 16.09 14.82
CA LEU A 229 23.46 16.87 13.61
C LEU A 229 22.50 18.06 13.45
N ILE A 230 21.20 17.87 13.74
CA ILE A 230 20.22 18.95 13.73
C ILE A 230 20.56 19.99 14.80
N ALA A 231 20.91 19.56 16.01
CA ALA A 231 21.30 20.47 17.09
C ALA A 231 22.59 21.25 16.79
N CYS A 232 23.50 20.68 16.01
CA CYS A 232 24.74 21.33 15.55
C CYS A 232 24.57 22.11 14.23
N GLU A 233 23.35 22.30 13.72
CA GLU A 233 23.07 22.98 12.44
C GLU A 233 23.77 22.32 11.22
N GLN A 234 24.12 21.04 11.33
CA GLN A 234 24.81 20.24 10.31
C GLN A 234 23.85 19.29 9.58
N PHE A 235 22.58 19.68 9.41
CA PHE A 235 21.57 18.83 8.78
C PHE A 235 21.90 18.42 7.35
N HIS A 236 22.64 19.25 6.60
CA HIS A 236 23.08 18.93 5.23
C HIS A 236 23.92 17.65 5.15
N LYS A 237 24.68 17.32 6.21
CA LYS A 237 25.50 16.10 6.28
C LYS A 237 24.66 14.81 6.33
N MET A 238 23.36 14.91 6.61
CA MET A 238 22.46 13.75 6.56
C MET A 238 22.27 13.21 5.15
N PHE A 239 22.23 14.09 4.15
CA PHE A 239 22.03 13.71 2.74
C PHE A 239 23.34 13.49 2.00
N SER A 240 24.45 13.88 2.62
CA SER A 240 25.79 13.45 2.22
C SER A 240 25.94 11.99 2.63
N SER A 241 25.38 11.08 1.82
CA SER A 241 25.83 9.70 1.85
C SER A 241 27.34 9.73 1.61
N ASP A 242 28.14 9.30 2.59
CA ASP A 242 29.57 9.09 2.39
C ASP A 242 29.73 8.12 1.19
N GLN A 243 30.14 8.65 0.04
CA GLN A 243 30.69 7.88 -1.07
C GLN A 243 32.16 7.55 -0.80
#